data_AF-A0A8T5IGQ7-F1
#
_entry.id   AF-A0A8T5IGQ7-F1
#
_cell.length_a   1.000
_cell.length_b   1.000
_cell.length_c   1.000
_cell.angle_alpha   90.00
_cell.angle_beta   90.00
_cell.angle_gamma   90.00
#
_symmetry.space_group_name_H-M   'P 1'
#
loop_
_entity.id
_entity.type
_entity.pdbx_description
1 polymer ?
#
loop_
_entity_poly.entity_id
_entity_poly.type
_entity_poly.pdbx_seq_one_letter_code
_entity_poly.pdbx_strand_id
1 'polypeptide(L)'
;MIQALPWLKTIELKGKVTQMEVSNTPRLERLSGNGLSLSCKTNGYHSEHLKLGGFWLNLDVSNKECGTSTFVLPEKCLKTANDLEGRLICTDDYQVACIWAEFLGIELEEAIKGLSFKQLIEVWKQDETLGQQIFLNWVDGDRRIIERKYYGMRIAMYLLLNKQKELACRIRNFALTNNAEGIMYPMKHKPMVFADRREMEVFAPYDILDLEFLARASMDKKMVAVSGNITDCIEGQHMLLDWLNSLQNNRSKDFTKPLLETCTRFIHKMKSNGAPFARPRGFFHFDIFSHFLSTLQNVKQCEKRDNLVEPFSELVMASNYEAEFKAMFIVVLMQLADKASLRRCLSKLSSELNRSTLKVVVAFRMAGVKAFERLGYLHLKYPYHEKWRMMTQ
;
A
#
# COMPACT_ATOMS: atom_id res chain seq x y z
N MET A 1 -25.28 12.00 3.44
CA MET A 1 -24.87 11.80 4.84
C MET A 1 -25.45 10.48 5.33
N ILE A 2 -24.66 9.63 5.98
CA ILE A 2 -25.10 8.40 6.64
C ILE A 2 -24.82 8.56 8.14
N GLN A 3 -25.84 8.43 8.96
CA GLN A 3 -25.72 8.69 10.39
C GLN A 3 -26.55 7.71 11.21
N ALA A 4 -26.02 7.31 12.37
CA ALA A 4 -26.75 6.55 13.38
C ALA A 4 -27.31 5.21 12.88
N LEU A 5 -26.54 4.49 12.08
CA LEU A 5 -26.86 3.13 11.63
C LEU A 5 -25.97 2.10 12.34
N PRO A 6 -26.26 1.74 13.60
CA PRO A 6 -25.38 0.88 14.40
C PRO A 6 -25.24 -0.55 13.87
N TRP A 7 -26.13 -0.97 12.97
CA TRP A 7 -26.13 -2.28 12.32
C TRP A 7 -25.37 -2.31 10.98
N LEU A 8 -25.05 -1.14 10.41
CA LEU A 8 -24.47 -1.06 9.08
C LEU A 8 -23.00 -1.52 9.10
N LYS A 9 -22.70 -2.55 8.31
CA LYS A 9 -21.35 -3.12 8.17
C LYS A 9 -20.62 -2.68 6.91
N THR A 10 -21.35 -2.46 5.83
CA THR A 10 -20.78 -2.26 4.49
C THR A 10 -21.49 -1.15 3.75
N ILE A 11 -20.73 -0.29 3.11
CA ILE A 11 -21.22 0.74 2.18
C ILE A 11 -20.54 0.52 0.82
N GLU A 12 -21.32 0.40 -0.24
CA GLU A 12 -20.82 0.33 -1.62
C GLU A 12 -21.52 1.36 -2.51
N LEU A 13 -20.81 2.43 -2.85
CA LEU A 13 -21.29 3.47 -3.77
C LEU A 13 -20.83 3.17 -5.20
N LYS A 14 -21.79 2.98 -6.11
CA LYS A 14 -21.52 2.82 -7.55
C LYS A 14 -21.42 4.18 -8.28
N GLY A 15 -22.11 5.20 -7.79
CA GLY A 15 -22.14 6.56 -8.38
C GLY A 15 -21.08 7.51 -7.82
N LYS A 16 -21.01 8.74 -8.37
CA LYS A 16 -20.14 9.84 -7.89
C LYS A 16 -20.82 10.64 -6.80
N VAL A 17 -20.08 10.86 -5.72
CA VAL A 17 -20.49 11.78 -4.66
C VAL A 17 -19.46 12.89 -4.56
N THR A 18 -19.88 14.13 -4.39
CA THR A 18 -18.96 15.23 -4.08
C THR A 18 -18.38 15.01 -2.70
N GLN A 19 -19.24 14.71 -1.73
CA GLN A 19 -18.85 14.52 -0.33
C GLN A 19 -19.69 13.41 0.30
N MET A 20 -19.03 12.60 1.12
CA MET A 20 -19.66 11.58 1.94
C MET A 20 -19.27 11.79 3.40
N GLU A 21 -20.27 11.74 4.27
CA GLU A 21 -20.06 11.82 5.71
C GLU A 21 -20.74 10.63 6.37
N VAL A 22 -19.98 9.92 7.20
CA VAL A 22 -20.45 8.79 7.99
C VAL A 22 -20.17 9.05 9.47
N SER A 23 -21.22 9.01 10.29
CA SER A 23 -21.12 9.22 11.73
C SER A 23 -21.97 8.22 12.53
N ASN A 24 -21.58 7.94 13.77
CA ASN A 24 -22.32 7.05 14.68
C ASN A 24 -22.65 5.67 14.07
N THR A 25 -21.70 5.09 13.33
CA THR A 25 -21.84 3.79 12.66
C THR A 25 -20.75 2.83 13.16
N PRO A 26 -20.80 2.39 14.44
CA PRO A 26 -19.70 1.67 15.10
C PRO A 26 -19.38 0.27 14.56
N ARG A 27 -20.29 -0.32 13.77
CA ARG A 27 -20.07 -1.63 13.13
C ARG A 27 -19.60 -1.54 11.68
N LEU A 28 -19.30 -0.34 11.18
CA LEU A 28 -18.85 -0.18 9.81
C LEU A 28 -17.47 -0.81 9.63
N GLU A 29 -17.40 -1.89 8.86
CA GLU A 29 -16.18 -2.63 8.57
C GLU A 29 -15.62 -2.24 7.20
N ARG A 30 -16.47 -1.86 6.24
CA ARG A 30 -16.07 -1.60 4.85
C ARG A 30 -16.84 -0.44 4.20
N LEU A 31 -16.12 0.43 3.51
CA LEU A 31 -16.68 1.50 2.70
C LEU A 31 -15.96 1.58 1.37
N SER A 32 -16.68 1.39 0.27
CA SER A 32 -16.14 1.53 -1.09
C SER A 32 -16.96 2.55 -1.88
N GLY A 33 -16.31 3.41 -2.65
CA GLY A 33 -17.00 4.39 -3.46
C GLY A 33 -16.07 5.28 -4.25
N ASN A 34 -16.64 6.29 -4.92
CA ASN A 34 -15.81 7.30 -5.54
C ASN A 34 -16.38 8.72 -5.32
N GLY A 35 -15.54 9.59 -4.74
CA GLY A 35 -15.91 10.96 -4.46
C GLY A 35 -14.73 11.87 -4.13
N LEU A 36 -15.00 13.17 -3.98
CA LEU A 36 -13.96 14.15 -3.68
C LEU A 36 -13.61 14.16 -2.20
N SER A 37 -14.58 13.98 -1.29
CA SER A 37 -14.34 13.98 0.15
C SER A 37 -15.08 12.85 0.86
N LEU A 38 -14.39 12.19 1.79
CA LEU A 38 -14.99 11.24 2.74
C LEU A 38 -14.59 11.63 4.16
N SER A 39 -15.59 11.94 4.99
CA SER A 39 -15.44 12.07 6.44
C SER A 39 -16.05 10.86 7.14
N CYS A 40 -15.28 10.18 7.97
CA CYS A 40 -15.75 9.01 8.72
C CYS A 40 -15.38 9.15 10.20
N LYS A 41 -16.40 9.26 11.05
CA LYS A 41 -16.29 9.36 12.51
C LYS A 41 -17.04 8.19 13.13
N THR A 42 -16.37 7.06 13.34
CA THR A 42 -16.99 5.90 13.96
C THR A 42 -16.70 5.93 15.46
N ASN A 43 -17.73 6.12 16.30
CA ASN A 43 -17.58 6.15 17.77
C ASN A 43 -17.38 4.73 18.35
N GLY A 44 -16.49 3.93 17.77
CA GLY A 44 -16.29 2.52 18.11
C GLY A 44 -15.11 2.29 19.04
N TYR A 45 -15.37 1.97 20.30
CA TYR A 45 -14.36 1.50 21.28
C TYR A 45 -13.73 0.12 20.91
N HIS A 46 -14.15 -0.52 19.80
CA HIS A 46 -13.82 -1.92 19.49
C HIS A 46 -13.60 -2.27 18.00
N SER A 47 -13.55 -1.33 17.07
CA SER A 47 -13.53 -1.70 15.65
C SER A 47 -12.13 -2.03 15.14
N GLU A 48 -11.97 -3.23 14.57
CA GLU A 48 -10.98 -3.50 13.53
C GLU A 48 -10.97 -2.35 12.50
N HIS A 49 -9.80 -2.05 11.94
CA HIS A 49 -9.62 -0.91 11.04
C HIS A 49 -10.60 -0.90 9.86
N LEU A 50 -11.22 0.25 9.59
CA LEU A 50 -12.15 0.45 8.47
C LEU A 50 -11.46 0.18 7.13
N LYS A 51 -12.02 -0.71 6.32
CA LYS A 51 -11.52 -1.01 4.97
C LYS A 51 -12.12 -0.04 3.96
N LEU A 52 -11.33 0.96 3.56
CA LEU A 52 -11.70 1.93 2.51
C LEU A 52 -11.35 1.41 1.12
N GLY A 53 -12.27 1.52 0.16
CA GLY A 53 -12.05 1.15 -1.24
C GLY A 53 -12.49 2.24 -2.22
N GLY A 54 -11.95 2.17 -3.43
CA GLY A 54 -12.31 3.08 -4.52
C GLY A 54 -11.48 4.37 -4.55
N PHE A 55 -12.10 5.47 -4.99
CA PHE A 55 -11.41 6.74 -5.24
C PHE A 55 -11.90 7.82 -4.28
N TRP A 56 -11.05 8.26 -3.36
CA TRP A 56 -11.36 9.37 -2.47
C TRP A 56 -10.21 10.35 -2.51
N LEU A 57 -10.48 11.58 -2.97
CA LEU A 57 -9.43 12.59 -3.11
C LEU A 57 -9.02 13.17 -1.75
N ASN A 58 -10.01 13.48 -0.90
CA ASN A 58 -9.83 14.02 0.44
C ASN A 58 -10.41 13.04 1.45
N LEU A 59 -9.62 12.70 2.46
CA LEU A 59 -10.04 11.84 3.56
C LEU A 59 -9.92 12.59 4.87
N ASP A 60 -11.07 12.80 5.52
CA ASP A 60 -11.14 13.25 6.89
C ASP A 60 -11.50 12.08 7.80
N VAL A 61 -10.49 11.34 8.24
CA VAL A 61 -10.67 10.31 9.26
C VAL A 61 -10.00 10.76 10.54
N SER A 62 -10.69 10.68 11.67
CA SER A 62 -10.12 10.94 12.99
C SER A 62 -8.84 10.11 13.19
N ASN A 63 -7.79 10.77 13.73
CA ASN A 63 -6.36 10.40 13.78
C ASN A 63 -5.95 9.00 14.31
N LYS A 64 -6.86 8.03 14.50
CA LYS A 64 -6.53 6.67 14.95
C LYS A 64 -7.33 5.54 14.26
N GLU A 65 -8.39 5.84 13.52
CA GLU A 65 -9.30 4.79 12.99
C GLU A 65 -8.83 4.21 11.64
N CYS A 66 -8.07 4.97 10.85
CA CYS A 66 -7.78 4.64 9.45
C CYS A 66 -6.29 4.46 9.09
N GLY A 67 -5.38 4.36 10.06
CA GLY A 67 -3.93 4.21 9.84
C GLY A 67 -3.52 2.98 8.98
N THR A 68 -4.46 2.10 8.66
CA THR A 68 -4.27 0.91 7.81
C THR A 68 -5.35 0.76 6.73
N SER A 69 -6.08 1.84 6.41
CA SER A 69 -7.13 1.79 5.38
C SER A 69 -6.58 1.33 4.05
N THR A 70 -6.88 0.10 3.68
CA THR A 70 -6.36 -0.49 2.45
C THR A 70 -7.22 -0.02 1.28
N PHE A 71 -6.83 1.02 0.55
CA PHE A 71 -7.44 1.42 -0.73
C PHE A 71 -7.36 0.33 -1.83
N VAL A 72 -6.87 -0.85 -1.46
CA VAL A 72 -6.82 -2.06 -2.26
C VAL A 72 -8.24 -2.48 -2.62
N LEU A 73 -8.62 -2.17 -3.86
CA LEU A 73 -9.87 -2.65 -4.46
C LEU A 73 -9.92 -4.18 -4.48
N PRO A 74 -11.10 -4.81 -4.40
CA PRO A 74 -11.22 -6.25 -4.65
C PRO A 74 -10.72 -6.62 -6.05
N GLU A 75 -10.03 -7.76 -6.18
CA GLU A 75 -9.51 -8.23 -7.49
C GLU A 75 -10.63 -8.38 -8.54
N LYS A 76 -11.84 -8.79 -8.12
CA LYS A 76 -13.02 -8.83 -8.98
C LYS A 76 -13.37 -7.46 -9.57
N CYS A 77 -13.29 -6.39 -8.77
CA CYS A 77 -13.54 -5.02 -9.22
C CYS A 77 -12.49 -4.56 -10.24
N LEU A 78 -11.22 -4.94 -10.06
CA LEU A 78 -10.17 -4.66 -11.04
C LEU A 78 -10.39 -5.42 -12.35
N LYS A 79 -10.83 -6.68 -12.27
CA LYS A 79 -11.03 -7.54 -13.45
C LYS A 79 -12.29 -7.22 -14.25
N THR A 80 -13.35 -6.75 -13.59
CA THR A 80 -14.68 -6.55 -14.21
C THR A 80 -15.06 -5.09 -14.37
N ALA A 81 -14.46 -4.20 -13.58
CA ALA A 81 -14.83 -2.79 -13.47
C ALA A 81 -16.31 -2.53 -13.10
N ASN A 82 -16.99 -3.49 -12.48
CA ASN A 82 -18.41 -3.35 -12.10
C ASN A 82 -18.66 -2.22 -11.07
N ASP A 83 -17.65 -1.86 -10.28
CA ASP A 83 -17.71 -0.72 -9.36
C ASP A 83 -17.71 0.64 -10.09
N LEU A 84 -17.40 0.65 -11.40
CA LEU A 84 -17.41 1.83 -12.26
C LEU A 84 -18.57 1.83 -13.27
N GLU A 85 -19.52 0.88 -13.17
CA GLU A 85 -20.62 0.74 -14.13
C GLU A 85 -21.52 1.98 -14.22
N GLY A 86 -21.72 2.70 -13.11
CA GLY A 86 -22.47 3.95 -13.09
C GLY A 86 -21.63 5.18 -13.45
N ARG A 87 -20.43 5.02 -14.01
CA ARG A 87 -19.53 6.13 -14.34
C ARG A 87 -19.47 6.36 -15.83
N LEU A 88 -19.82 7.60 -16.19
CA LEU A 88 -19.67 8.14 -17.52
C LEU A 88 -18.51 9.14 -17.53
N ILE A 89 -17.68 9.04 -18.55
CA ILE A 89 -16.68 10.02 -18.92
C ILE A 89 -17.36 11.04 -19.82
N CYS A 90 -17.59 12.22 -19.28
CA CYS A 90 -18.19 13.32 -20.02
C CYS A 90 -17.11 14.28 -20.51
N THR A 91 -17.41 14.95 -21.62
CA THR A 91 -16.71 16.15 -22.08
C THR A 91 -17.66 17.33 -21.95
N ASP A 92 -17.15 18.47 -21.51
CA ASP A 92 -17.92 19.72 -21.48
C ASP A 92 -17.80 20.47 -22.84
N ASP A 93 -16.92 19.98 -23.72
CA ASP A 93 -16.69 20.52 -25.07
C ASP A 93 -17.56 19.79 -26.11
N TYR A 94 -18.45 20.55 -26.75
CA TYR A 94 -19.34 20.09 -27.81
C TYR A 94 -18.59 19.55 -29.04
N GLN A 95 -17.48 20.17 -29.43
CA GLN A 95 -16.69 19.71 -30.57
C GLN A 95 -16.06 18.34 -30.27
N VAL A 96 -15.58 18.15 -29.05
CA VAL A 96 -15.09 16.84 -28.59
C VAL A 96 -16.21 15.80 -28.59
N ALA A 97 -17.43 16.16 -28.16
CA ALA A 97 -18.57 15.26 -28.20
C ALA A 97 -18.95 14.86 -29.64
N CYS A 98 -18.90 15.80 -30.60
CA CYS A 98 -19.09 15.49 -32.02
C CYS A 98 -18.05 14.51 -32.54
N ILE A 99 -16.78 14.71 -32.21
CA ILE A 99 -15.70 13.77 -32.57
C ILE A 99 -15.99 12.39 -31.99
N TRP A 100 -16.36 12.30 -30.71
CA TRP A 100 -16.68 11.01 -30.08
C TRP A 100 -17.88 10.33 -30.76
N ALA A 101 -18.93 11.07 -31.07
CA ALA A 101 -20.12 10.54 -31.75
C ALA A 101 -19.77 9.93 -33.12
N GLU A 102 -19.03 10.66 -33.93
CA GLU A 102 -18.61 10.23 -35.26
C GLU A 102 -17.72 8.99 -35.21
N PHE A 103 -16.67 9.01 -34.39
CA PHE A 103 -15.71 7.91 -34.31
C PHE A 103 -16.27 6.64 -33.67
N LEU A 104 -17.18 6.78 -32.70
CA LEU A 104 -17.77 5.63 -32.00
C LEU A 104 -19.04 5.11 -32.67
N GLY A 105 -19.56 5.83 -33.67
CA GLY A 105 -20.83 5.50 -34.31
C GLY A 105 -22.01 5.54 -33.34
N ILE A 106 -21.97 6.46 -32.37
CA ILE A 106 -23.05 6.67 -31.40
C ILE A 106 -23.78 7.99 -31.67
N GLU A 107 -24.99 8.12 -31.14
CA GLU A 107 -25.73 9.39 -31.22
C GLU A 107 -24.98 10.50 -30.45
N LEU A 108 -25.06 11.74 -30.96
CA LEU A 108 -24.43 12.89 -30.32
C LEU A 108 -24.93 13.08 -28.88
N GLU A 109 -26.21 12.83 -28.63
CA GLU A 109 -26.81 12.86 -27.31
C GLU A 109 -26.19 11.83 -26.36
N GLU A 110 -25.79 10.67 -26.87
CA GLU A 110 -25.06 9.65 -26.09
C GLU A 110 -23.63 10.11 -25.81
N ALA A 111 -22.93 10.67 -26.80
CA ALA A 111 -21.59 11.22 -26.63
C ALA A 111 -21.56 12.38 -25.60
N ILE A 112 -22.57 13.26 -25.61
CA ILE A 112 -22.73 14.36 -24.65
C ILE A 112 -23.02 13.82 -23.24
N LYS A 113 -23.85 12.77 -23.10
CA LYS A 113 -24.08 12.11 -21.80
C LYS A 113 -22.79 11.49 -21.24
N GLY A 114 -21.90 11.07 -22.13
CA GLY A 114 -20.57 10.58 -21.81
C GLY A 114 -20.42 9.08 -21.95
N LEU A 115 -19.16 8.63 -22.03
CA LEU A 115 -18.78 7.27 -22.33
C LEU A 115 -18.63 6.43 -21.06
N SER A 116 -19.24 5.25 -21.03
CA SER A 116 -19.04 4.31 -19.94
C SER A 116 -17.61 3.77 -19.91
N PHE A 117 -17.14 3.37 -18.71
CA PHE A 117 -15.82 2.75 -18.55
C PHE A 117 -15.57 1.57 -19.50
N LYS A 118 -16.60 0.78 -19.79
CA LYS A 118 -16.52 -0.36 -20.73
C LYS A 118 -16.37 0.11 -22.18
N GLN A 119 -17.14 1.12 -22.62
CA GLN A 119 -16.98 1.69 -23.96
C GLN A 119 -15.54 2.16 -24.18
N LEU A 120 -14.96 2.86 -23.20
CA LEU A 120 -13.58 3.33 -23.29
C LEU A 120 -12.56 2.20 -23.40
N ILE A 121 -12.73 1.11 -22.65
CA ILE A 121 -11.88 -0.07 -22.80
C ILE A 121 -11.95 -0.60 -24.23
N GLU A 122 -13.14 -0.66 -24.83
CA GLU A 122 -13.29 -1.13 -26.21
C GLU A 122 -12.65 -0.17 -27.21
N VAL A 123 -12.74 1.15 -27.00
CA VAL A 123 -12.00 2.13 -27.81
C VAL A 123 -10.50 1.84 -27.77
N TRP A 124 -9.91 1.74 -26.58
CA TRP A 124 -8.48 1.46 -26.42
C TRP A 124 -8.03 0.16 -27.09
N LYS A 125 -8.92 -0.84 -27.19
CA LYS A 125 -8.63 -2.11 -27.87
C LYS A 125 -8.71 -2.00 -29.39
N GLN A 126 -9.61 -1.16 -29.90
CA GLN A 126 -9.87 -1.02 -31.33
C GLN A 126 -8.93 0.02 -31.96
N ASP A 127 -8.79 1.17 -31.32
CA ASP A 127 -7.95 2.29 -31.76
C ASP A 127 -7.28 2.96 -30.56
N GLU A 128 -6.01 2.66 -30.37
CA GLU A 128 -5.20 3.21 -29.28
C GLU A 128 -5.01 4.73 -29.40
N THR A 129 -4.94 5.26 -30.63
CA THR A 129 -4.75 6.70 -30.87
C THR A 129 -5.99 7.47 -30.46
N LEU A 130 -7.16 6.96 -30.85
CA LEU A 130 -8.44 7.51 -30.41
C LEU A 130 -8.60 7.36 -28.89
N GLY A 131 -8.22 6.22 -28.31
CA GLY A 131 -8.22 6.02 -26.86
C GLY A 131 -7.37 7.06 -26.11
N GLN A 132 -6.17 7.35 -26.62
CA GLN A 132 -5.29 8.40 -26.10
C GLN A 132 -5.95 9.78 -26.23
N GLN A 133 -6.54 10.09 -27.38
CA GLN A 133 -7.20 11.38 -27.63
C GLN A 133 -8.40 11.58 -26.70
N ILE A 134 -9.29 10.59 -26.56
CA ILE A 134 -10.42 10.63 -25.63
C ILE A 134 -9.92 10.87 -24.20
N PHE A 135 -8.83 10.22 -23.81
CA PHE A 135 -8.26 10.35 -22.48
C PHE A 135 -7.57 11.71 -22.23
N LEU A 136 -6.99 12.33 -23.25
CA LEU A 136 -6.43 13.70 -23.14
C LEU A 136 -7.54 14.76 -23.15
N ASN A 137 -8.56 14.58 -23.97
CA ASN A 137 -9.76 15.40 -24.00
C ASN A 137 -10.61 15.21 -22.74
N TRP A 138 -10.32 14.18 -21.95
CA TRP A 138 -10.98 13.96 -20.69
C TRP A 138 -10.53 14.99 -19.66
N VAL A 139 -11.46 15.91 -19.42
CA VAL A 139 -11.45 17.01 -18.47
C VAL A 139 -10.46 18.11 -18.79
N ASP A 140 -11.02 19.29 -19.00
CA ASP A 140 -10.32 20.55 -19.15
C ASP A 140 -9.54 20.91 -17.87
N GLY A 141 -8.20 20.83 -17.96
CA GLY A 141 -7.27 21.40 -16.98
C GLY A 141 -6.70 20.48 -15.89
N ASP A 142 -5.63 20.97 -15.25
CA ASP A 142 -4.86 20.30 -14.18
C ASP A 142 -5.70 19.85 -12.97
N ARG A 143 -6.92 20.40 -12.81
CA ARG A 143 -7.80 20.17 -11.65
C ARG A 143 -8.27 18.72 -11.50
N ARG A 144 -8.27 17.90 -12.55
CA ARG A 144 -8.70 16.48 -12.49
C ARG A 144 -7.64 15.49 -12.95
N ILE A 145 -6.37 15.90 -12.98
CA ILE A 145 -5.25 15.04 -13.38
C ILE A 145 -5.15 13.74 -12.56
N ILE A 146 -5.50 13.79 -11.28
CA ILE A 146 -5.49 12.63 -10.37
C ILE A 146 -6.62 11.64 -10.72
N GLU A 147 -7.81 12.15 -11.05
CA GLU A 147 -8.95 11.34 -11.46
C GLU A 147 -8.63 10.64 -12.79
N ARG A 148 -8.10 11.39 -13.77
CA ARG A 148 -7.63 10.84 -15.04
C ARG A 148 -6.62 9.72 -14.83
N LYS A 149 -5.53 9.98 -14.10
CA LYS A 149 -4.50 8.97 -13.77
C LYS A 149 -5.09 7.72 -13.13
N TYR A 150 -6.02 7.89 -12.18
CA TYR A 150 -6.71 6.78 -11.55
C TYR A 150 -7.46 5.91 -12.56
N TYR A 151 -8.29 6.51 -13.40
CA TYR A 151 -9.04 5.71 -14.37
C TYR A 151 -8.16 5.09 -15.45
N GLY A 152 -7.10 5.77 -15.89
CA GLY A 152 -6.10 5.18 -16.78
C GLY A 152 -5.45 3.95 -16.16
N MET A 153 -5.06 4.02 -14.88
CA MET A 153 -4.57 2.87 -14.13
C MET A 153 -5.63 1.78 -13.94
N ARG A 154 -6.92 2.14 -13.81
CA ARG A 154 -8.02 1.17 -13.78
C ARG A 154 -8.16 0.43 -15.11
N ILE A 155 -8.03 1.13 -16.24
CA ILE A 155 -8.06 0.51 -17.58
C ILE A 155 -6.85 -0.41 -17.74
N ALA A 156 -5.65 0.07 -17.41
CA ALA A 156 -4.44 -0.73 -17.45
C ALA A 156 -4.55 -2.01 -16.61
N MET A 157 -5.04 -1.90 -15.37
CA MET A 157 -5.23 -3.07 -14.49
C MET A 157 -6.29 -4.03 -15.03
N TYR A 158 -7.40 -3.52 -15.58
CA TYR A 158 -8.42 -4.34 -16.24
C TYR A 158 -7.79 -5.16 -17.37
N LEU A 159 -7.03 -4.52 -18.26
CA LEU A 159 -6.41 -5.16 -19.41
C LEU A 159 -5.34 -6.18 -18.99
N LEU A 160 -4.52 -5.84 -17.99
CA LEU A 160 -3.51 -6.73 -17.42
C LEU A 160 -4.16 -8.02 -16.88
N LEU A 161 -5.23 -7.90 -16.10
CA LEU A 161 -5.95 -9.04 -15.52
C LEU A 161 -6.73 -9.85 -16.56
N ASN A 162 -7.06 -9.23 -17.70
CA ASN A 162 -7.68 -9.88 -18.86
C ASN A 162 -6.67 -10.27 -19.94
N LYS A 163 -5.39 -10.40 -19.58
CA LYS A 163 -4.28 -10.93 -20.42
C LYS A 163 -3.88 -10.07 -21.62
N GLN A 164 -4.33 -8.81 -21.71
CA GLN A 164 -3.93 -7.85 -22.74
C GLN A 164 -2.70 -7.05 -22.29
N LYS A 165 -1.59 -7.75 -22.08
CA LYS A 165 -0.40 -7.25 -21.36
C LYS A 165 0.28 -6.05 -22.01
N GLU A 166 0.53 -6.11 -23.32
CA GLU A 166 1.26 -5.04 -24.02
C GLU A 166 0.47 -3.74 -24.04
N LEU A 167 -0.82 -3.83 -24.38
CA LEU A 167 -1.74 -2.69 -24.34
C LEU A 167 -1.88 -2.14 -22.91
N ALA A 168 -1.95 -3.01 -21.91
CA ALA A 168 -1.97 -2.60 -20.51
C ALA A 168 -0.73 -1.78 -20.11
N CYS A 169 0.47 -2.18 -20.57
CA CYS A 169 1.71 -1.44 -20.33
C CYS A 169 1.69 -0.06 -20.98
N ARG A 170 1.26 0.02 -22.25
CA ARG A 170 1.19 1.30 -22.99
C ARG A 170 0.20 2.27 -22.36
N ILE A 171 -0.98 1.78 -21.98
CA ILE A 171 -1.99 2.60 -21.27
C ILE A 171 -1.50 3.03 -19.91
N ARG A 172 -0.83 2.15 -19.15
CA ARG A 172 -0.23 2.51 -17.87
C ARG A 172 0.80 3.63 -18.03
N ASN A 173 1.71 3.51 -18.99
CA ASN A 173 2.70 4.55 -19.28
C ASN A 173 1.99 5.85 -19.67
N PHE A 174 1.09 5.80 -20.64
CA PHE A 174 0.35 6.96 -21.10
C PHE A 174 -0.44 7.66 -19.98
N ALA A 175 -1.15 6.90 -19.14
CA ALA A 175 -1.91 7.46 -18.04
C ALA A 175 -1.03 8.22 -17.04
N LEU A 176 0.18 7.73 -16.77
CA LEU A 176 1.08 8.29 -15.76
C LEU A 176 1.99 9.40 -16.28
N THR A 177 2.39 9.33 -17.56
CA THR A 177 3.42 10.20 -18.16
C THR A 177 2.98 10.97 -19.40
N ASN A 178 1.75 10.73 -19.90
CA ASN A 178 1.27 11.14 -21.23
C ASN A 178 2.14 10.61 -22.39
N ASN A 179 2.96 9.58 -22.15
CA ASN A 179 3.73 8.91 -23.19
C ASN A 179 3.40 7.40 -23.16
N ALA A 180 2.88 6.89 -24.27
CA ALA A 180 2.53 5.48 -24.41
C ALA A 180 3.76 4.59 -24.68
N GLU A 181 4.85 5.17 -25.20
CA GLU A 181 6.06 4.45 -25.53
C GLU A 181 6.94 4.16 -24.31
N GLY A 182 7.78 3.14 -24.45
CA GLY A 182 8.95 2.96 -23.60
C GLY A 182 8.84 1.86 -22.55
N ILE A 183 9.97 1.68 -21.87
CA ILE A 183 10.14 0.70 -20.78
C ILE A 183 9.32 1.17 -19.57
N MET A 184 8.78 0.25 -18.78
CA MET A 184 8.05 0.62 -17.57
C MET A 184 9.01 1.12 -16.51
N TYR A 185 8.85 2.38 -16.10
CA TYR A 185 9.58 2.95 -14.97
C TYR A 185 8.68 3.01 -13.72
N PRO A 186 9.19 2.58 -12.56
CA PRO A 186 8.60 2.87 -11.27
C PRO A 186 8.49 4.39 -11.07
N MET A 187 7.26 4.90 -10.91
CA MET A 187 7.05 6.34 -10.72
C MET A 187 7.30 6.71 -9.27
N LYS A 188 8.05 7.79 -9.02
CA LYS A 188 8.18 8.36 -7.68
C LYS A 188 6.82 8.88 -7.22
N HIS A 189 6.21 8.21 -6.25
CA HIS A 189 4.99 8.68 -5.62
C HIS A 189 5.36 9.73 -4.57
N LYS A 190 4.77 10.92 -4.69
CA LYS A 190 4.90 11.98 -3.68
C LYS A 190 3.63 12.01 -2.83
N PRO A 191 3.75 12.07 -1.50
CA PRO A 191 2.58 12.29 -0.66
C PRO A 191 1.92 13.61 -1.05
N MET A 192 0.59 13.61 -1.19
CA MET A 192 -0.18 14.84 -1.28
C MET A 192 -0.15 15.48 0.11
N VAL A 193 0.62 16.57 0.25
CA VAL A 193 0.67 17.34 1.48
C VAL A 193 -0.55 18.25 1.49
N PHE A 194 -1.53 17.95 2.34
CA PHE A 194 -2.66 18.85 2.58
C PHE A 194 -2.25 19.96 3.55
N ALA A 195 -2.49 21.22 3.16
CA ALA A 195 -1.98 22.42 3.82
C ALA A 195 -2.29 22.52 5.33
N ASP A 196 -3.37 21.89 5.79
CA ASP A 196 -3.83 21.95 7.20
C ASP A 196 -3.48 20.71 8.04
N ARG A 197 -2.90 19.66 7.46
CA ARG A 197 -2.58 18.41 8.19
C ARG A 197 -1.16 17.96 7.90
N ARG A 198 -0.20 18.56 8.62
CA ARG A 198 1.23 18.24 8.54
C ARG A 198 1.61 16.81 8.95
N GLU A 199 0.64 15.98 9.35
CA GLU A 199 0.88 14.65 9.94
C GLU A 199 0.26 13.48 9.15
N MET A 200 -0.54 13.71 8.10
CA MET A 200 -1.05 12.64 7.24
C MET A 200 -0.51 12.75 5.81
N GLU A 201 0.41 11.85 5.46
CA GLU A 201 0.82 11.62 4.08
C GLU A 201 -0.30 10.84 3.35
N VAL A 202 -1.10 11.53 2.53
CA VAL A 202 -2.15 10.88 1.72
C VAL A 202 -1.64 10.75 0.29
N PHE A 203 -1.62 9.52 -0.22
CA PHE A 203 -1.20 9.23 -1.59
C PHE A 203 -2.38 9.28 -2.55
N ALA A 204 -2.10 9.47 -3.83
CA ALA A 204 -3.16 9.47 -4.83
C ALA A 204 -3.70 8.04 -4.98
N PRO A 205 -5.02 7.85 -5.16
CA PRO A 205 -5.61 6.50 -5.28
C PRO A 205 -5.01 5.62 -6.38
N TYR A 206 -4.35 6.21 -7.38
CA TYR A 206 -3.69 5.50 -8.45
C TYR A 206 -2.32 4.91 -8.07
N ASP A 207 -1.69 5.37 -6.98
CA ASP A 207 -0.35 4.93 -6.57
C ASP A 207 -0.36 3.44 -6.16
N ILE A 208 -1.39 3.00 -5.44
CA ILE A 208 -1.57 1.59 -5.07
C ILE A 208 -1.84 0.71 -6.30
N LEU A 209 -2.56 1.24 -7.29
CA LEU A 209 -2.80 0.53 -8.54
C LEU A 209 -1.50 0.38 -9.35
N ASP A 210 -0.67 1.42 -9.41
CA ASP A 210 0.62 1.36 -10.09
C ASP A 210 1.58 0.41 -9.40
N LEU A 211 1.64 0.45 -8.07
CA LEU A 211 2.42 -0.51 -7.29
C LEU A 211 1.98 -1.95 -7.57
N GLU A 212 0.67 -2.24 -7.53
CA GLU A 212 0.16 -3.57 -7.84
C GLU A 212 0.51 -3.98 -9.28
N PHE A 213 0.39 -3.05 -10.24
CA PHE A 213 0.73 -3.28 -11.64
C PHE A 213 2.20 -3.68 -11.78
N LEU A 214 3.12 -2.89 -11.21
CA LEU A 214 4.57 -3.12 -11.26
C LEU A 214 4.96 -4.43 -10.57
N ALA A 215 4.36 -4.72 -9.41
CA ALA A 215 4.58 -5.99 -8.71
C ALA A 215 4.09 -7.18 -9.54
N ARG A 216 2.92 -7.07 -10.19
CA ARG A 216 2.43 -8.12 -11.10
C ARG A 216 3.34 -8.30 -12.31
N ALA A 217 3.84 -7.20 -12.87
CA ALA A 217 4.76 -7.20 -14.01
C ALA A 217 6.10 -7.85 -13.66
N SER A 218 6.72 -7.52 -12.52
CA SER A 218 8.00 -8.09 -12.09
C SER A 218 7.94 -9.59 -11.78
N MET A 219 6.75 -10.11 -11.50
CA MET A 219 6.51 -11.54 -11.29
C MET A 219 6.25 -12.32 -12.59
N ASP A 220 5.98 -11.65 -13.71
CA ASP A 220 5.56 -12.28 -14.97
C ASP A 220 6.64 -12.12 -16.04
N LYS A 221 7.32 -13.23 -16.38
CA LYS A 221 8.41 -13.24 -17.37
C LYS A 221 7.99 -12.82 -18.78
N LYS A 222 6.69 -12.84 -19.08
CA LYS A 222 6.14 -12.43 -20.39
C LYS A 222 5.73 -10.96 -20.44
N MET A 223 5.87 -10.22 -19.34
CA MET A 223 5.63 -8.78 -19.31
C MET A 223 6.85 -8.02 -19.80
N VAL A 224 6.62 -6.79 -20.27
CA VAL A 224 7.70 -5.82 -20.53
C VAL A 224 8.54 -5.69 -19.25
N ALA A 225 9.86 -5.60 -19.39
CA ALA A 225 10.74 -5.44 -18.24
C ALA A 225 10.44 -4.11 -17.52
N VAL A 226 10.43 -4.13 -16.20
CA VAL A 226 10.43 -2.91 -15.39
C VAL A 226 11.87 -2.42 -15.31
N SER A 227 12.15 -1.23 -15.87
CA SER A 227 13.45 -0.58 -15.76
C SER A 227 13.50 0.18 -14.44
N GLY A 228 14.32 -0.30 -13.51
CA GLY A 228 14.42 0.25 -12.16
C GLY A 228 13.77 -0.65 -11.10
N ASN A 229 13.65 -0.13 -9.89
CA ASN A 229 13.06 -0.87 -8.78
C ASN A 229 11.71 -0.33 -8.35
N ILE A 230 10.81 -1.22 -7.97
CA ILE A 230 9.59 -0.87 -7.23
C ILE A 230 9.92 -0.04 -5.97
N THR A 231 11.08 -0.22 -5.33
CA THR A 231 11.47 0.65 -4.18
C THR A 231 11.79 2.09 -4.56
N ASP A 232 12.05 2.37 -5.84
CA ASP A 232 12.35 3.73 -6.31
C ASP A 232 11.07 4.58 -6.35
N CYS A 233 9.90 3.95 -6.21
CA CYS A 233 8.62 4.61 -6.08
C CYS A 233 8.44 5.49 -4.82
N ILE A 234 9.40 5.58 -3.90
CA ILE A 234 9.16 6.18 -2.57
C ILE A 234 10.19 7.24 -2.15
N GLU A 235 9.65 8.39 -1.73
CA GLU A 235 10.23 9.31 -0.74
C GLU A 235 9.28 9.34 0.48
N GLY A 236 9.72 8.92 1.67
CA GLY A 236 8.87 8.78 2.90
C GLY A 236 8.67 7.32 3.31
N GLN A 237 9.48 6.82 4.26
CA GLN A 237 9.77 5.40 4.47
C GLN A 237 8.75 4.66 5.37
N HIS A 238 7.85 3.83 4.82
CA HIS A 238 7.32 2.53 5.37
C HIS A 238 6.15 1.98 4.52
N MET A 239 5.42 2.86 3.83
CA MET A 239 4.12 2.53 3.24
C MET A 239 4.13 1.54 2.07
N LEU A 240 5.24 1.39 1.33
CA LEU A 240 5.33 0.32 0.31
C LEU A 240 5.20 -1.07 0.92
N LEU A 241 5.80 -1.30 2.09
CA LEU A 241 5.67 -2.59 2.77
C LEU A 241 4.25 -2.79 3.26
N ASP A 242 3.62 -1.75 3.81
CA ASP A 242 2.22 -1.83 4.23
C ASP A 242 1.29 -2.09 3.06
N TRP A 243 1.54 -1.48 1.89
CA TRP A 243 0.77 -1.72 0.68
C TRP A 243 1.04 -3.11 0.11
N LEU A 244 2.28 -3.58 0.05
CA LEU A 244 2.59 -4.94 -0.41
C LEU A 244 2.02 -6.01 0.54
N ASN A 245 2.06 -5.77 1.85
CA ASN A 245 1.35 -6.59 2.84
C ASN A 245 -0.16 -6.56 2.59
N SER A 246 -0.72 -5.37 2.35
CA SER A 246 -2.14 -5.22 2.05
C SER A 246 -2.53 -5.97 0.79
N LEU A 247 -1.71 -5.91 -0.27
CA LEU A 247 -1.89 -6.69 -1.49
C LEU A 247 -1.79 -8.18 -1.20
N GLN A 248 -0.75 -8.65 -0.49
CA GLN A 248 -0.59 -10.05 -0.09
C GLN A 248 -1.82 -10.58 0.66
N ASN A 249 -2.38 -9.78 1.57
CA ASN A 249 -3.51 -10.16 2.40
C ASN A 249 -4.86 -10.10 1.66
N ASN A 250 -4.95 -9.35 0.56
CA ASN A 250 -6.20 -9.10 -0.17
C ASN A 250 -6.19 -9.64 -1.62
N ARG A 251 -5.20 -10.47 -1.98
CA ARG A 251 -5.06 -11.05 -3.32
C ARG A 251 -4.88 -12.55 -3.27
N SER A 252 -5.31 -13.19 -4.35
CA SER A 252 -5.07 -14.63 -4.59
C SER A 252 -3.62 -14.91 -5.02
N LYS A 253 -2.99 -13.95 -5.71
CA LYS A 253 -1.60 -14.05 -6.17
C LYS A 253 -0.64 -13.81 -5.01
N ASP A 254 0.46 -14.58 -5.00
CA ASP A 254 1.51 -14.43 -3.99
C ASP A 254 2.49 -13.30 -4.35
N PHE A 255 2.44 -12.21 -3.58
CA PHE A 255 3.32 -11.04 -3.63
C PHE A 255 4.53 -11.15 -2.68
N THR A 256 4.78 -12.33 -2.08
CA THR A 256 5.94 -12.57 -1.20
C THR A 256 7.27 -12.18 -1.84
N LYS A 257 7.49 -12.52 -3.12
CA LYS A 257 8.74 -12.21 -3.82
C LYS A 257 8.99 -10.68 -3.92
N PRO A 258 8.08 -9.86 -4.48
CA PRO A 258 8.22 -8.41 -4.47
C PRO A 258 8.43 -7.79 -3.08
N LEU A 259 7.77 -8.34 -2.07
CA LEU A 259 7.90 -7.91 -0.68
C LEU A 259 9.30 -8.18 -0.13
N LEU A 260 9.84 -9.39 -0.32
CA LEU A 260 11.21 -9.72 0.12
C LEU A 260 12.30 -8.99 -0.68
N GLU A 261 12.07 -8.71 -1.96
CA GLU A 261 12.98 -7.89 -2.77
C GLU A 261 13.01 -6.44 -2.28
N THR A 262 11.85 -5.89 -1.91
CA THR A 262 11.73 -4.59 -1.25
C THR A 262 12.50 -4.57 0.07
N CYS A 263 12.32 -5.61 0.89
CA CYS A 263 13.02 -5.76 2.15
C CYS A 263 14.55 -5.80 1.99
N THR A 264 15.05 -6.63 1.07
CA THR A 264 16.48 -6.74 0.75
C THR A 264 17.08 -5.38 0.38
N ARG A 265 16.40 -4.63 -0.49
CA ARG A 265 16.93 -3.35 -0.98
C ARG A 265 16.85 -2.24 0.04
N PHE A 266 15.84 -2.24 0.91
CA PHE A 266 15.82 -1.38 2.09
C PHE A 266 17.07 -1.61 2.97
N ILE A 267 17.37 -2.87 3.30
CA ILE A 267 18.58 -3.22 4.06
C ILE A 267 19.85 -2.71 3.37
N HIS A 268 19.96 -2.92 2.05
CA HIS A 268 21.12 -2.47 1.29
C HIS A 268 21.27 -0.93 1.31
N LYS A 269 20.17 -0.19 1.10
CA LYS A 269 20.15 1.28 1.15
C LYS A 269 20.53 1.81 2.54
N MET A 270 20.08 1.13 3.59
CA MET A 270 20.43 1.46 4.97
C MET A 270 21.93 1.23 5.24
N LYS A 271 22.53 0.19 4.66
CA LYS A 271 23.98 -0.07 4.74
C LYS A 271 24.80 0.94 3.93
N SER A 272 24.39 1.25 2.69
CA SER A 272 25.15 2.09 1.75
C SER A 272 25.20 3.56 2.14
N ASN A 273 24.17 4.08 2.81
CA ASN A 273 24.10 5.48 3.22
C ASN A 273 25.05 5.85 4.37
N GLY A 274 25.88 4.91 4.85
CA GLY A 274 27.14 5.23 5.54
C GLY A 274 27.04 6.08 6.81
N ALA A 275 25.88 6.19 7.46
CA ALA A 275 25.76 6.92 8.71
C ALA A 275 24.72 6.32 9.65
N PRO A 276 25.09 6.09 10.93
CA PRO A 276 24.15 5.72 11.99
C PRO A 276 23.22 6.90 12.22
N PHE A 277 21.92 6.67 12.37
CA PHE A 277 20.94 7.33 13.27
C PHE A 277 21.30 8.69 13.96
N ALA A 278 22.02 9.60 13.30
CA ALA A 278 22.60 10.81 13.88
C ALA A 278 21.66 12.01 13.83
N ARG A 279 20.44 11.82 13.33
CA ARG A 279 19.37 12.80 13.50
C ARG A 279 18.36 12.26 14.50
N PRO A 280 18.18 12.93 15.65
CA PRO A 280 17.19 12.55 16.65
C PRO A 280 15.80 12.94 16.13
N ARG A 281 15.22 12.11 15.28
CA ARG A 281 13.77 11.93 15.22
C ARG A 281 13.49 10.53 15.75
N GLY A 282 13.67 10.39 17.06
CA GLY A 282 13.77 9.12 17.79
C GLY A 282 12.53 8.21 17.75
N PHE A 283 11.40 8.68 17.23
CA PHE A 283 10.19 7.86 17.07
C PHE A 283 10.05 7.27 15.65
N PHE A 284 10.32 8.06 14.61
CA PHE A 284 10.09 7.63 13.22
C PHE A 284 10.89 6.38 12.83
N HIS A 285 12.13 6.25 13.27
CA HIS A 285 12.95 5.10 12.90
C HIS A 285 12.51 3.82 13.63
N PHE A 286 12.12 3.90 14.91
CA PHE A 286 11.69 2.73 15.66
C PHE A 286 10.45 2.08 15.05
N ASP A 287 9.51 2.90 14.58
CA ASP A 287 8.29 2.45 13.93
C ASP A 287 8.58 1.77 12.60
N ILE A 288 9.53 2.27 11.81
CA ILE A 288 9.95 1.66 10.54
C ILE A 288 10.57 0.27 10.77
N PHE A 289 11.47 0.14 11.75
CA PHE A 289 12.09 -1.15 12.08
C PHE A 289 11.05 -2.16 12.57
N SER A 290 10.12 -1.72 13.42
CA SER A 290 9.03 -2.57 13.93
C SER A 290 8.07 -3.03 12.83
N HIS A 291 7.68 -2.13 11.92
CA HIS A 291 6.84 -2.47 10.77
C HIS A 291 7.51 -3.48 9.85
N PHE A 292 8.81 -3.30 9.58
CA PHE A 292 9.57 -4.21 8.74
C PHE A 292 9.64 -5.63 9.33
N LEU A 293 9.90 -5.74 10.63
CA LEU A 293 9.94 -7.04 11.30
C LEU A 293 8.56 -7.71 11.33
N SER A 294 7.50 -6.94 11.58
CA SER A 294 6.10 -7.40 11.48
C SER A 294 5.81 -7.96 10.09
N THR A 295 6.24 -7.24 9.05
CA THR A 295 6.13 -7.65 7.66
C THR A 295 6.83 -8.99 7.41
N LEU A 296 8.09 -9.13 7.83
CA LEU A 296 8.84 -10.38 7.67
C LEU A 296 8.20 -11.57 8.40
N GLN A 297 7.57 -11.35 9.56
CA GLN A 297 6.87 -12.41 10.30
C GLN A 297 5.60 -12.89 9.59
N ASN A 298 4.92 -12.00 8.88
CA ASN A 298 3.70 -12.32 8.13
C ASN A 298 4.00 -13.05 6.81
N VAL A 299 5.23 -12.99 6.32
CA VAL A 299 5.66 -13.73 5.12
C VAL A 299 5.78 -15.21 5.43
N LYS A 300 4.91 -16.02 4.80
CA LYS A 300 4.97 -17.49 4.85
C LYS A 300 6.28 -18.00 4.23
N GLN A 301 6.75 -19.14 4.73
CA GLN A 301 8.04 -19.79 4.43
C GLN A 301 8.60 -19.47 3.04
N CYS A 302 9.67 -18.66 3.01
CA CYS A 302 10.47 -18.40 1.83
C CYS A 302 11.93 -18.42 2.28
N GLU A 303 12.80 -19.21 1.65
CA GLU A 303 14.22 -19.33 2.01
C GLU A 303 14.94 -17.96 2.05
N LYS A 304 14.52 -17.02 1.18
CA LYS A 304 15.04 -15.65 1.17
C LYS A 304 14.78 -14.91 2.48
N ARG A 305 13.69 -15.21 3.20
CA ARG A 305 13.32 -14.56 4.47
C ARG A 305 14.41 -14.78 5.53
N ASP A 306 14.86 -16.01 5.68
CA ASP A 306 15.84 -16.39 6.72
C ASP A 306 17.22 -15.78 6.42
N ASN A 307 17.51 -15.49 5.15
CA ASN A 307 18.72 -14.79 4.70
C ASN A 307 18.72 -13.29 5.03
N LEU A 308 17.56 -12.69 5.36
CA LEU A 308 17.48 -11.29 5.78
C LEU A 308 17.78 -11.09 7.27
N VAL A 309 17.67 -12.15 8.08
CA VAL A 309 17.77 -12.08 9.54
C VAL A 309 19.12 -11.54 10.01
N GLU A 310 20.23 -12.03 9.46
CA GLU A 310 21.57 -11.63 9.89
C GLU A 310 21.91 -10.19 9.47
N PRO A 311 21.74 -9.79 8.17
CA PRO A 311 21.92 -8.40 7.77
C PRO A 311 21.08 -7.41 8.58
N PHE A 312 19.86 -7.80 8.95
CA PHE A 312 18.98 -6.96 9.77
C PHE A 312 19.46 -6.85 11.22
N SER A 313 19.94 -7.96 11.80
CA SER A 313 20.49 -7.96 13.16
C SER A 313 21.72 -7.04 13.29
N GLU A 314 22.56 -6.99 12.26
CA GLU A 314 23.70 -6.07 12.21
C GLU A 314 23.26 -4.61 12.24
N LEU A 315 22.24 -4.26 11.45
CA LEU A 315 21.65 -2.91 11.43
C LEU A 315 21.05 -2.52 12.78
N VAL A 316 20.35 -3.45 13.45
CA VAL A 316 19.81 -3.23 14.80
C VAL A 316 20.93 -2.96 15.79
N MET A 317 22.00 -3.76 15.76
CA MET A 317 23.13 -3.59 16.70
C MET A 317 23.90 -2.29 16.46
N ALA A 318 24.03 -1.85 15.21
CA ALA A 318 24.66 -0.59 14.83
C ALA A 318 23.79 0.66 15.06
N SER A 319 22.52 0.48 15.46
CA SER A 319 21.60 1.60 15.70
C SER A 319 21.87 2.35 17.00
N ASN A 320 21.30 3.56 17.13
CA ASN A 320 21.36 4.36 18.36
C ASN A 320 20.23 4.02 19.35
N TYR A 321 19.50 2.92 19.17
CA TYR A 321 18.47 2.50 20.12
C TYR A 321 19.07 2.04 21.45
N GLU A 322 18.29 2.20 22.51
CA GLU A 322 18.61 1.65 23.84
C GLU A 322 18.77 0.12 23.78
N ALA A 323 19.62 -0.41 24.66
CA ALA A 323 19.94 -1.84 24.71
C ALA A 323 18.69 -2.73 24.86
N GLU A 324 17.67 -2.26 25.59
CA GLU A 324 16.40 -2.97 25.75
C GLU A 324 15.64 -3.12 24.42
N PHE A 325 15.52 -2.06 23.63
CA PHE A 325 14.86 -2.13 22.32
C PHE A 325 15.65 -2.97 21.32
N LYS A 326 16.99 -2.90 21.36
CA LYS A 326 17.84 -3.79 20.57
C LYS A 326 17.58 -5.25 20.95
N ALA A 327 17.54 -5.57 22.24
CA ALA A 327 17.26 -6.93 22.71
C ALA A 327 15.89 -7.44 22.25
N MET A 328 14.85 -6.60 22.37
CA MET A 328 13.51 -6.90 21.85
C MET A 328 13.56 -7.24 20.35
N PHE A 329 14.17 -6.40 19.51
CA PHE A 329 14.25 -6.64 18.07
C PHE A 329 15.02 -7.91 17.73
N ILE A 330 16.10 -8.22 18.45
CA ILE A 330 16.84 -9.47 18.27
C ILE A 330 15.96 -10.68 18.62
N VAL A 331 15.19 -10.63 19.71
CA VAL A 331 14.24 -11.71 20.07
C VAL A 331 13.16 -11.88 19.00
N VAL A 332 12.62 -10.77 18.46
CA VAL A 332 11.66 -10.80 17.33
C VAL A 332 12.26 -11.46 16.08
N LEU A 333 13.53 -11.18 15.77
CA LEU A 333 14.28 -11.85 14.70
C LEU A 333 14.50 -13.35 14.96
N MET A 334 14.70 -13.75 16.22
CA MET A 334 14.83 -15.16 16.58
C MET A 334 13.55 -15.96 16.30
N GLN A 335 12.37 -15.33 16.40
CA GLN A 335 11.09 -15.94 15.99
C GLN A 335 11.03 -16.25 14.49
N LEU A 336 11.79 -15.50 13.66
CA LEU A 336 11.90 -15.76 12.22
C LEU A 336 12.87 -16.91 11.93
N ALA A 337 14.06 -16.84 12.53
CA ALA A 337 15.08 -17.88 12.45
C ALA A 337 15.96 -17.88 13.70
N ASP A 338 15.94 -18.99 14.46
CA ASP A 338 16.77 -19.16 15.67
C ASP A 338 18.22 -19.46 15.30
N LYS A 339 19.01 -18.40 15.08
CA LYS A 339 20.42 -18.48 14.69
C LYS A 339 21.36 -18.20 15.87
N ALA A 340 22.52 -18.86 15.88
CA ALA A 340 23.56 -18.65 16.89
C ALA A 340 24.12 -17.22 16.88
N SER A 341 24.15 -16.56 15.72
CA SER A 341 24.56 -15.16 15.55
C SER A 341 23.68 -14.20 16.37
N LEU A 342 22.37 -14.44 16.43
CA LEU A 342 21.43 -13.64 17.23
C LEU A 342 21.67 -13.79 18.74
N ARG A 343 21.99 -15.00 19.20
CA ARG A 343 22.35 -15.25 20.60
C ARG A 343 23.63 -14.50 21.01
N ARG A 344 24.59 -14.35 20.09
CA ARG A 344 25.78 -13.52 20.32
C ARG A 344 25.42 -12.04 20.43
N CYS A 345 24.48 -11.53 19.63
CA CYS A 345 23.98 -10.16 19.78
C CYS A 345 23.38 -9.92 21.17
N LEU A 346 22.53 -10.84 21.66
CA LEU A 346 21.99 -10.77 23.03
C LEU A 346 23.09 -10.80 24.11
N SER A 347 24.15 -11.60 23.89
CA SER A 347 25.29 -11.64 24.80
C SER A 347 26.02 -10.29 24.89
N LYS A 348 26.17 -9.58 23.77
CA LYS A 348 26.82 -8.26 23.73
C LYS A 348 26.00 -7.19 24.49
N LEU A 349 24.68 -7.29 24.45
CA LEU A 349 23.79 -6.34 25.15
C LEU A 349 23.70 -6.60 26.66
N SER A 350 24.10 -7.78 27.14
CA SER A 350 23.81 -8.24 28.51
C SER A 350 24.33 -7.31 29.63
N SER A 351 25.45 -6.61 29.40
CA SER A 351 26.02 -5.66 30.38
C SER A 351 25.28 -4.33 30.48
N GLU A 352 24.43 -4.01 29.51
CA GLU A 352 23.72 -2.73 29.41
C GLU A 352 22.24 -2.87 29.81
N LEU A 353 21.79 -4.08 30.15
CA LEU A 353 20.39 -4.37 30.49
C LEU A 353 20.14 -4.29 31.99
N ASN A 354 18.95 -3.83 32.36
CA ASN A 354 18.46 -3.91 33.72
C ASN A 354 18.23 -5.38 34.14
N ARG A 355 18.06 -5.61 35.46
CA ARG A 355 17.96 -6.97 36.02
C ARG A 355 16.75 -7.76 35.51
N SER A 356 15.61 -7.12 35.26
CA SER A 356 14.40 -7.81 34.83
C SER A 356 14.49 -8.23 33.36
N THR A 357 14.93 -7.33 32.48
CA THR A 357 15.18 -7.62 31.06
C THR A 357 16.30 -8.64 30.89
N LEU A 358 17.35 -8.59 31.71
CA LEU A 358 18.45 -9.57 31.66
C LEU A 358 17.97 -11.00 31.93
N LYS A 359 17.04 -11.23 32.87
CA LYS A 359 16.48 -12.57 33.15
C LYS A 359 15.83 -13.17 31.91
N VAL A 360 15.03 -12.38 31.19
CA VAL A 360 14.37 -12.79 29.95
C VAL A 360 15.42 -13.05 28.87
N VAL A 361 16.34 -12.12 28.65
CA VAL A 361 17.38 -12.22 27.61
C VAL A 361 18.29 -13.42 27.82
N VAL A 362 18.64 -13.78 29.06
CA VAL A 362 19.43 -14.98 29.36
C VAL A 362 18.70 -16.26 28.93
N ALA A 363 17.39 -16.35 29.15
CA ALA A 363 16.60 -17.49 28.71
C ALA A 363 16.66 -17.65 27.18
N PHE A 364 16.50 -16.55 26.42
CA PHE A 364 16.64 -16.56 24.97
C PHE A 364 18.06 -16.89 24.50
N ARG A 365 19.09 -16.37 25.19
CA ARG A 365 20.49 -16.69 24.88
C ARG A 365 20.79 -18.19 25.01
N MET A 366 20.19 -18.85 26.01
CA MET A 366 20.41 -20.28 26.27
C MET A 366 19.53 -21.19 25.42
N ALA A 367 18.23 -20.90 25.38
CA ALA A 367 17.21 -21.80 24.84
C ALA A 367 16.74 -21.42 23.42
N GLY A 368 17.15 -20.27 22.91
CA GLY A 368 16.66 -19.79 21.62
C GLY A 368 15.17 -19.47 21.65
N VAL A 369 14.46 -19.79 20.57
CA VAL A 369 13.00 -19.60 20.49
C VAL A 369 12.23 -20.42 21.55
N LYS A 370 12.78 -21.55 22.01
CA LYS A 370 12.15 -22.36 23.08
C LYS A 370 12.07 -21.65 24.43
N ALA A 371 12.70 -20.48 24.57
CA ALA A 371 12.55 -19.65 25.76
C ALA A 371 11.09 -19.19 25.96
N PHE A 372 10.31 -19.00 24.90
CA PHE A 372 8.89 -18.65 25.01
C PHE A 372 8.11 -19.69 25.81
N GLU A 373 8.26 -20.97 25.46
CA GLU A 373 7.62 -22.08 26.17
C GLU A 373 8.08 -22.17 27.63
N ARG A 374 9.39 -22.04 27.87
CA ARG A 374 9.98 -22.15 29.22
C ARG A 374 9.56 -21.02 30.16
N LEU A 375 9.35 -19.83 29.61
CA LEU A 375 8.92 -18.66 30.37
C LEU A 375 7.38 -18.55 30.45
N GLY A 376 6.63 -19.43 29.79
CA GLY A 376 5.16 -19.37 29.77
C GLY A 376 4.60 -18.21 28.95
N TYR A 377 5.36 -17.69 27.98
CA TYR A 377 4.94 -16.58 27.12
C TYR A 377 4.58 -17.04 25.72
N LEU A 378 3.59 -16.37 25.13
CA LEU A 378 3.30 -16.48 23.70
C LEU A 378 4.36 -15.73 22.89
N HIS A 379 4.51 -16.09 21.61
CA HIS A 379 5.32 -15.32 20.66
C HIS A 379 4.90 -13.84 20.65
N LEU A 380 5.89 -12.95 20.61
CA LEU A 380 5.71 -11.52 20.46
C LEU A 380 4.96 -11.23 19.15
N LYS A 381 3.87 -10.49 19.25
CA LYS A 381 3.09 -9.96 18.12
C LYS A 381 3.23 -8.45 18.06
N TYR A 382 3.16 -7.89 16.85
CA TYR A 382 3.12 -6.45 16.65
C TYR A 382 1.83 -5.86 17.29
N PRO A 383 1.88 -4.70 17.98
CA PRO A 383 3.05 -3.88 18.28
C PRO A 383 3.95 -4.47 19.39
N TYR A 384 5.24 -4.63 19.09
CA TYR A 384 6.15 -5.44 19.92
C TYR A 384 6.45 -4.85 21.31
N HIS A 385 6.56 -3.53 21.41
CA HIS A 385 7.00 -2.86 22.63
C HIS A 385 6.07 -3.10 23.83
N GLU A 386 4.76 -3.16 23.60
CA GLU A 386 3.77 -3.42 24.65
C GLU A 386 3.93 -4.83 25.22
N LYS A 387 4.05 -5.83 24.33
CA LYS A 387 4.22 -7.23 24.71
C LYS A 387 5.57 -7.50 25.34
N TRP A 388 6.61 -6.79 24.89
CA TRP A 388 7.93 -6.87 25.49
C TRP A 388 7.93 -6.39 26.94
N ARG A 389 7.30 -5.23 27.22
CA ARG A 389 7.16 -4.71 28.59
C ARG A 389 6.45 -5.68 29.52
N MET A 390 5.44 -6.41 29.03
CA MET A 390 4.77 -7.43 29.84
C MET A 390 5.69 -8.60 30.22
N MET A 391 6.72 -8.90 29.42
CA MET A 391 7.68 -9.97 29.71
C MET A 391 8.78 -9.53 30.67
N THR A 392 9.08 -8.23 30.73
CA THR A 392 10.21 -7.65 31.47
C THR A 392 9.81 -6.92 32.76
N GLN A 393 8.52 -6.92 33.11
CA GLN A 393 7.97 -6.53 34.42
C GLN A 393 7.92 -7.76 35.33
#